data_AF-A0A4V6BE31-F1
#
_entry.id   AF-A0A4V6BE31-F1
#
_cell.length_a   1.000
_cell.length_b   1.000
_cell.length_c   1.000
_cell.angle_alpha   90.00
_cell.angle_beta   90.00
_cell.angle_gamma   90.00
#
_symmetry.space_group_name_H-M   'P 1'
#
loop_
_entity.id
_entity.type
_entity.pdbx_description
1 polymer ?
#
loop_
_entity_poly.entity_id
_entity_poly.type
_entity_poly.pdbx_seq_one_letter_code
_entity_poly.pdbx_strand_id
1 'polypeptide(L)'
;MPEAINALTMVQKLDEIIPGYFGAYERLSEIAHPNWAGSAAIFSTRDDNTLITHFGRGLRDTKNSERLVLNCLIGALELFEHAYRKIDDLMEEYVAVCEADIDKKGSPA
;
A
#
# COMPACT_ATOMS: atom_id res chain seq x y z
N MET A 1 -6.40 15.06 -27.33
CA MET A 1 -6.22 15.46 -25.91
C MET A 1 -5.86 14.20 -25.14
N PRO A 2 -4.91 14.24 -24.19
CA PRO A 2 -4.65 13.08 -23.34
C PRO A 2 -5.92 12.75 -22.54
N GLU A 3 -6.31 11.47 -22.54
CA GLU A 3 -7.46 10.98 -21.80
C GLU A 3 -7.15 10.97 -20.29
N ALA A 4 -8.11 11.44 -19.47
CA ALA A 4 -7.95 11.40 -18.03
C ALA A 4 -7.98 9.94 -17.55
N ILE A 5 -6.87 9.47 -16.97
CA ILE A 5 -6.80 8.11 -16.46
C ILE A 5 -7.56 8.03 -15.14
N ASN A 6 -8.54 7.13 -15.08
CA ASN A 6 -9.29 6.88 -13.86
C ASN A 6 -8.43 6.11 -12.85
N ALA A 7 -8.18 6.71 -11.68
CA ALA A 7 -7.41 6.10 -10.60
C ALA A 7 -8.01 4.77 -10.12
N LEU A 8 -9.34 4.63 -10.06
CA LEU A 8 -9.99 3.37 -9.68
C LEU A 8 -9.73 2.26 -10.70
N THR A 9 -9.64 2.58 -11.99
CA THR A 9 -9.27 1.61 -13.02
C THR A 9 -7.84 1.11 -12.81
N MET A 10 -6.92 1.96 -12.36
CA MET A 10 -5.57 1.52 -11.99
C MET A 10 -5.59 0.61 -10.75
N VAL A 11 -6.34 0.97 -9.71
CA VAL A 11 -6.46 0.18 -8.47
C VAL A 11 -7.08 -1.20 -8.78
N GLN A 12 -8.08 -1.28 -9.65
CA GLN A 12 -8.69 -2.54 -10.08
C GLN A 12 -7.69 -3.43 -10.81
N LYS A 13 -6.92 -2.87 -11.75
CA LYS A 13 -5.85 -3.62 -12.43
C LYS A 13 -4.75 -4.09 -11.47
N LEU A 14 -4.46 -3.31 -10.43
CA LEU A 14 -3.53 -3.72 -9.38
C LEU A 14 -4.07 -4.87 -8.53
N ASP A 15 -5.37 -4.93 -8.29
CA ASP A 15 -6.01 -6.04 -7.56
C ASP A 15 -5.95 -7.37 -8.32
N GLU A 16 -6.01 -7.32 -9.66
CA GLU A 16 -5.78 -8.50 -10.52
C GLU A 16 -4.37 -9.07 -10.37
N ILE A 17 -3.38 -8.21 -10.07
CA ILE A 17 -1.97 -8.59 -9.89
C ILE A 17 -1.70 -8.96 -8.43
N ILE A 18 -2.32 -8.23 -7.49
CA ILE A 18 -2.13 -8.34 -6.04
C ILE A 18 -3.52 -8.49 -5.40
N PRO A 19 -4.01 -9.74 -5.24
CA PRO A 19 -5.34 -9.98 -4.70
C PRO A 19 -5.56 -9.30 -3.34
N GLY A 20 -6.61 -8.49 -3.23
CA GLY A 20 -6.99 -7.78 -2.00
C GLY A 20 -6.50 -6.33 -1.90
N TYR A 21 -5.74 -5.85 -2.90
CA TYR A 21 -5.30 -4.46 -3.01
C TYR A 21 -6.48 -3.48 -3.06
N PHE A 22 -7.53 -3.78 -3.81
CA PHE A 22 -8.71 -2.91 -3.91
C PHE A 22 -9.39 -2.75 -2.55
N GLY A 23 -9.57 -3.84 -1.81
CA GLY A 23 -10.13 -3.79 -0.46
C GLY A 23 -9.25 -3.02 0.53
N ALA A 24 -7.92 -3.08 0.38
CA ALA A 24 -7.01 -2.26 1.18
C ALA A 24 -7.16 -0.76 0.86
N TYR A 25 -7.29 -0.42 -0.42
CA TYR A 25 -7.54 0.94 -0.89
C TYR A 25 -8.86 1.51 -0.37
N GLU A 26 -9.95 0.74 -0.40
CA GLU A 26 -11.24 1.18 0.14
C GLU A 26 -11.17 1.45 1.65
N ARG A 27 -10.51 0.56 2.41
CA ARG A 27 -10.34 0.77 3.86
C ARG A 27 -9.48 1.99 4.19
N LEU A 28 -8.45 2.28 3.39
CA LEU A 28 -7.64 3.49 3.53
C LEU A 28 -8.45 4.75 3.20
N SER A 29 -9.22 4.69 2.11
CA SER A 29 -10.10 5.78 1.70
C SER A 29 -11.14 6.09 2.78
N GLU A 30 -11.66 5.06 3.45
CA GLU A 30 -12.60 5.20 4.57
C GLU A 30 -12.00 5.92 5.79
N ILE A 31 -10.69 5.75 6.02
CA ILE A 31 -9.98 6.45 7.10
C ILE A 31 -9.73 7.92 6.73
N ALA A 32 -9.34 8.18 5.47
CA ALA A 32 -9.06 9.52 4.99
C ALA A 32 -10.34 10.36 4.84
N HIS A 33 -11.40 9.74 4.34
CA HIS A 33 -12.70 10.34 4.09
C HIS A 33 -13.79 9.36 4.51
N PRO A 34 -14.22 9.41 5.80
CA PRO A 34 -15.28 8.54 6.29
C PRO A 34 -16.53 8.71 5.44
N ASN A 35 -17.01 7.61 4.89
CA ASN A 35 -18.31 7.58 4.26
C ASN A 35 -19.40 7.57 5.35
N TRP A 36 -20.67 7.38 4.97
CA TRP A 36 -21.78 7.35 5.91
C TRP A 36 -21.61 6.25 6.98
N ALA A 37 -21.06 5.10 6.62
CA ALA A 37 -20.79 3.96 7.49
C ALA A 37 -19.57 4.22 8.39
N GLY A 38 -18.49 4.82 7.89
CA GLY A 38 -17.38 5.26 8.74
C GLY A 38 -17.80 6.34 9.73
N SER A 39 -18.68 7.26 9.31
CA SER A 39 -19.28 8.25 10.19
C SER A 39 -20.12 7.60 11.29
N ALA A 40 -20.95 6.60 10.95
CA ALA A 40 -21.70 5.82 11.93
C ALA A 40 -20.76 5.05 12.89
N ALA A 41 -19.68 4.46 12.37
CA ALA A 41 -18.67 3.74 13.15
C ALA A 41 -17.86 4.63 14.09
N ILE A 42 -17.76 5.94 13.83
CA ILE A 42 -17.10 6.90 14.74
C ILE A 42 -17.94 7.13 16.00
N PHE A 43 -19.26 7.10 15.89
CA PHE A 43 -20.18 7.43 16.99
C PHE A 43 -20.87 6.22 17.59
N SER A 44 -20.57 5.00 17.11
CA SER A 44 -21.21 3.79 17.58
C SER A 44 -20.26 2.61 17.80
N THR A 45 -20.58 1.79 18.78
CA THR A 45 -19.92 0.51 19.05
C THR A 45 -20.97 -0.56 19.21
N ARG A 46 -20.77 -1.69 18.54
CA ARG A 46 -21.61 -2.87 18.66
C ARG A 46 -21.00 -3.81 19.70
N ASP A 47 -21.80 -4.23 20.67
CA ASP A 47 -21.47 -5.37 21.53
C ASP A 47 -21.93 -6.65 20.84
N ASP A 48 -20.98 -7.48 20.43
CA ASP A 48 -21.27 -8.72 19.71
C ASP A 48 -21.90 -9.80 20.60
N ASN A 49 -21.78 -9.70 21.94
CA ASN A 49 -22.38 -10.67 22.86
C ASN A 49 -23.86 -10.39 23.10
N THR A 50 -24.22 -9.12 23.21
CA THR A 50 -25.61 -8.69 23.49
C THR A 50 -26.36 -8.22 22.24
N LEU A 51 -25.65 -8.02 21.13
CA LEU A 51 -26.14 -7.44 19.88
C LEU A 51 -26.67 -6.00 20.03
N ILE A 52 -26.27 -5.29 21.09
CA ILE A 52 -26.66 -3.91 21.36
C ILE A 52 -25.64 -2.96 20.73
N THR A 53 -26.15 -1.92 20.06
CA THR A 53 -25.31 -0.82 19.55
C THR A 53 -25.39 0.36 20.50
N HIS A 54 -24.26 0.75 21.06
CA HIS A 54 -24.11 1.94 21.90
C HIS A 54 -23.71 3.13 21.04
N PHE A 55 -24.24 4.32 21.36
CA PHE A 55 -23.89 5.58 20.70
C PHE A 55 -23.28 6.56 21.69
N GLY A 56 -22.23 7.28 21.29
CA GLY A 56 -21.49 8.15 22.20
C GLY A 56 -20.17 8.68 21.64
N ARG A 57 -19.57 9.64 22.34
CA ARG A 57 -18.24 10.19 22.00
C ARG A 57 -17.15 9.29 22.59
N GLY A 58 -16.08 9.07 21.83
CA GLY A 58 -14.91 8.32 22.30
C GLY A 58 -15.10 6.79 22.33
N LEU A 59 -16.10 6.27 21.63
CA LEU A 59 -16.36 4.83 21.53
C LEU A 59 -15.46 4.10 20.50
N ARG A 60 -14.51 4.82 19.86
CA ARG A 60 -13.68 4.26 18.79
C ARG A 60 -12.77 3.14 19.32
N ASP A 61 -12.97 1.93 18.82
CA ASP A 61 -12.00 0.84 18.96
C ASP A 61 -10.85 1.08 17.95
N THR A 62 -9.60 1.04 18.42
CA THR A 62 -8.41 1.25 17.59
C THR A 62 -7.99 -0.01 16.84
N LYS A 63 -8.51 -1.19 17.18
CA LYS A 63 -8.09 -2.48 16.60
C LYS A 63 -8.17 -2.52 15.07
N ASN A 64 -9.20 -1.90 14.48
CA ASN A 64 -9.33 -1.86 13.03
C ASN A 64 -8.27 -0.97 12.37
N SER A 65 -7.94 0.16 13.00
CA SER A 65 -6.84 1.03 12.55
C SER A 65 -5.48 0.34 12.72
N GLU A 66 -5.27 -0.36 13.84
CA GLU A 66 -4.04 -1.14 14.09
C GLU A 66 -3.83 -2.23 13.04
N ARG A 67 -4.86 -3.03 12.74
CA ARG A 67 -4.81 -4.07 11.70
C ARG A 67 -4.49 -3.48 10.33
N LEU A 68 -5.07 -2.33 10.00
CA LEU A 68 -4.81 -1.66 8.73
C LEU A 68 -3.36 -1.19 8.65
N VAL A 69 -2.84 -0.55 9.71
CA VAL A 69 -1.43 -0.11 9.76
C VAL A 69 -0.48 -1.30 9.63
N LEU A 70 -0.76 -2.41 10.32
CA LEU A 70 0.03 -3.63 10.22
C LEU A 70 0.03 -4.20 8.79
N ASN A 71 -1.12 -4.27 8.13
CA ASN A 71 -1.21 -4.75 6.75
C ASN A 71 -0.45 -3.85 5.77
N CYS A 72 -0.54 -2.53 5.93
CA CYS A 72 0.22 -1.59 5.12
C CYS A 72 1.74 -1.74 5.33
N LEU A 73 2.16 -1.92 6.58
CA LEU A 73 3.57 -2.13 6.91
C LEU A 73 4.11 -3.42 6.28
N ILE A 74 3.35 -4.53 6.39
CA ILE A 74 3.73 -5.82 5.79
C ILE A 74 3.90 -5.65 4.27
N GLY A 75 2.91 -5.09 3.59
CA GLY A 75 3.00 -4.89 2.14
C GLY A 75 4.14 -3.98 1.71
N ALA A 76 4.45 -2.94 2.50
CA ALA A 76 5.60 -2.08 2.23
C ALA A 76 6.95 -2.81 2.38
N LEU A 77 7.06 -3.69 3.38
CA LEU A 77 8.26 -4.51 3.59
C LEU A 77 8.43 -5.57 2.50
N GLU A 78 7.35 -6.22 2.06
CA GLU A 78 7.38 -7.18 0.96
C GLU A 78 7.79 -6.51 -0.36
N LEU A 79 7.25 -5.32 -0.65
CA LEU A 79 7.64 -4.55 -1.83
C LEU A 79 9.12 -4.13 -1.77
N PHE A 80 9.57 -3.68 -0.59
CA PHE A 80 10.98 -3.33 -0.38
C PHE A 80 11.88 -4.55 -0.60
N GLU A 81 11.55 -5.70 -0.01
CA GLU A 81 12.32 -6.93 -0.17
C GLU A 81 12.38 -7.36 -1.64
N HIS A 82 11.24 -7.33 -2.35
CA HIS A 82 11.19 -7.66 -3.77
C HIS A 82 12.08 -6.74 -4.60
N ALA A 83 11.98 -5.42 -4.39
CA ALA A 83 12.79 -4.44 -5.11
C ALA A 83 14.28 -4.58 -4.78
N TYR A 84 14.61 -4.83 -3.50
CA TYR A 84 15.98 -4.98 -3.03
C TYR A 84 16.67 -6.20 -3.64
N ARG A 85 16.00 -7.35 -3.70
CA ARG A 85 16.51 -8.56 -4.37
C ARG A 85 16.75 -8.32 -5.86
N LYS A 86 15.87 -7.56 -6.50
CA LYS A 86 16.01 -7.23 -7.93
C LYS A 86 17.21 -6.32 -8.22
N ILE A 87 17.64 -5.50 -7.25
CA ILE A 87 18.88 -4.74 -7.38
C ILE A 87 20.09 -5.68 -7.41
N ASP A 88 20.09 -6.70 -6.56
CA ASP A 88 21.15 -7.73 -6.50
C ASP A 88 21.26 -8.47 -7.84
N ASP A 89 20.12 -8.90 -8.39
CA ASP A 89 20.06 -9.57 -9.71
C ASP A 89 20.68 -8.71 -10.84
N LEU A 90 20.53 -7.39 -10.76
CA LEU A 90 21.03 -6.44 -11.76
C LEU A 90 22.46 -5.96 -11.47
N MET A 91 23.03 -6.37 -10.33
CA MET A 91 24.26 -5.75 -9.84
C MET A 91 25.49 -6.14 -10.63
N GLU A 92 25.58 -7.41 -11.06
CA GLU A 92 26.67 -7.87 -11.91
C GLU A 92 26.70 -7.13 -13.26
N GLU A 93 25.54 -6.99 -13.93
CA GLU A 93 25.44 -6.26 -15.20
C GLU A 93 25.82 -4.78 -15.03
N TYR A 94 25.38 -4.16 -13.94
CA TYR A 94 25.71 -2.77 -13.65
C TYR A 94 27.22 -2.58 -13.41
N VAL A 95 27.85 -3.47 -12.62
CA VAL A 95 29.30 -3.44 -12.38
C VAL A 95 30.07 -3.60 -13.69
N ALA A 96 29.68 -4.54 -14.54
CA ALA A 96 30.33 -4.75 -15.84
C ALA A 96 30.28 -3.50 -16.73
N VAL A 97 29.15 -2.78 -16.73
CA VAL A 97 29.03 -1.50 -17.45
C VAL A 97 29.94 -0.42 -16.86
N CYS A 98 30.04 -0.34 -15.53
CA CYS A 98 30.92 0.62 -14.86
C CYS A 98 32.40 0.34 -15.15
N GLU A 99 32.84 -0.92 -15.08
CA GLU A 99 34.21 -1.33 -15.39
C GLU A 99 34.57 -1.01 -16.84
N ALA A 100 33.68 -1.32 -17.79
CA ALA A 100 33.89 -1.01 -19.21
C ALA A 100 34.00 0.50 -19.50
N ASP A 101 33.29 1.36 -18.76
CA ASP A 101 33.39 2.83 -18.90
C ASP A 101 34.71 3.37 -18.32
N ILE A 102 35.18 2.79 -17.22
CA ILE A 102 36.48 3.13 -16.62
C ILE A 102 37.61 2.76 -17.59
N ASP A 103 37.58 1.56 -18.16
CA ASP A 103 38.60 1.11 -19.13
C ASP A 103 38.61 1.96 -20.40
N LYS A 104 37.43 2.38 -20.90
CA LYS A 104 37.32 3.31 -22.02
C LYS A 104 37.90 4.69 -21.72
N LYS A 105 37.76 5.19 -20.49
CA LYS A 105 38.32 6.48 -20.06
C LYS A 105 39.81 6.40 -19.70
N GLY A 106 40.30 5.21 -19.34
CA GLY A 106 41.69 4.95 -18.99
C GLY A 106 42.63 4.67 -20.16
N SER A 107 42.11 4.46 -21.39
CA SER A 107 42.96 4.25 -22.57
C SER A 107 43.57 5.58 -23.03
N PRO A 108 44.90 5.78 -22.94
CA PRO A 108 45.54 6.94 -23.56
C PRO A 108 45.34 6.88 -25.09
N ALA A 109 45.10 8.06 -25.66
CA ALA A 109 45.03 8.27 -27.11
C ALA A 109 46.34 7.87 -27.82
#